data_AF-A0A812TUL1-F1
#
_entry.id   AF-A0A812TUL1-F1
#
_cell.length_a   1.000
_cell.length_b   1.000
_cell.length_c   1.000
_cell.angle_alpha   90.00
_cell.angle_beta   90.00
_cell.angle_gamma   90.00
#
_symmetry.space_group_name_H-M   'P 1'
#
loop_
_entity.id
_entity.type
_entity.pdbx_description
1 polymer ?
#
loop_
_entity_poly.entity_id
_entity_poly.type
_entity_poly.pdbx_seq_one_letter_code
_entity_poly.pdbx_strand_id
1 'polypeptide(L)'
;MRFLISLAAPILLPVLGLEANGIGCEDLTNSQQGLSLLQHGSRKVASSINWKGEVNQLSLDRGVLLNPGNSPEWMESFESIDVNGRYCSICSMPHADRAPNNSYVQRSDCGNRSYWEHPENGNLPLSTFIKEATEEHNETNGWCELNFEKGCSDAVYNKDYLYFAKSVRWPNLPNIGYSMSSYDQHFCYYNGWLSAEIRALQHDYEGMTAKGKEICNSDHLIKLGSKGNMTLSDMMVRFTAAKPGTPGSRPSIDDAHFLAAWACAMGNPACDMAYCAYTFCEKEDGGLGIYSECPGWDPVNGMPVNSFVKPHAVTPSTNSLVRTELAKKGLKITSEGDLTSEVIDQKKLIDQHYYAIASKATILKPSELNVPKEKFQNQFGISWDDAMKQGLVFNAMDACKELNCSPDELNAAWGACKKAGKLAKFGGGFYCGRVEMSGRKPIFVFNGFFMSMRSNFTAPGKSIHYYTVEWDEKDLSWEDFRGKVLGPTDPAQAPKDSLRGKILADWKALGLKSEPNVGDNGVHASASPFEGMAERMNWLEMPCRKDSFCSALVRAGLSESTIKAWSVDPQVKLGEGKKGSLFDALEDLDVSSCLDKAKTLNAMQLHG
;
A
#
# COMPACT_ATOMS: atom_id res chain seq x y z
N MET A 1 26.80 -50.13 12.91
CA MET A 1 25.66 -49.28 13.29
C MET A 1 26.09 -47.82 13.29
N ARG A 2 25.94 -47.15 12.14
CA ARG A 2 26.01 -45.70 11.96
C ARG A 2 25.11 -45.38 10.77
N PHE A 3 24.22 -44.40 10.91
CA PHE A 3 23.64 -43.69 9.77
C PHE A 3 23.56 -42.21 10.14
N LEU A 4 23.92 -41.38 9.18
CA LEU A 4 24.21 -39.96 9.32
C LEU A 4 23.52 -39.21 8.18
N ILE A 5 23.02 -38.02 8.49
CA ILE A 5 22.77 -36.88 7.59
C ILE A 5 21.66 -37.06 6.52
N SER A 6 20.78 -36.06 6.45
CA SER A 6 20.16 -35.62 5.21
C SER A 6 19.81 -34.12 5.31
N LEU A 7 20.79 -33.26 5.02
CA LEU A 7 20.49 -31.97 4.36
C LEU A 7 19.96 -32.29 2.94
N ALA A 8 19.22 -31.36 2.34
CA ALA A 8 18.55 -31.62 1.06
C ALA A 8 19.55 -31.99 -0.05
N ALA A 9 19.35 -33.16 -0.68
CA ALA A 9 20.12 -33.57 -1.86
C ALA A 9 19.44 -33.06 -3.15
N PRO A 10 20.20 -32.69 -4.20
CA PRO A 10 19.65 -32.27 -5.47
C PRO A 10 19.04 -33.44 -6.24
N ILE A 11 17.92 -33.21 -6.93
CA ILE A 11 17.27 -34.23 -7.76
C ILE A 11 17.96 -34.32 -9.12
N LEU A 12 18.55 -35.48 -9.41
CA LEU A 12 18.97 -35.87 -10.75
C LEU A 12 17.75 -36.16 -11.65
N LEU A 13 17.75 -35.59 -12.86
CA LEU A 13 16.84 -35.98 -13.93
C LEU A 13 17.22 -37.37 -14.47
N PRO A 14 16.25 -38.24 -14.81
CA PRO A 14 16.54 -39.51 -15.47
C PRO A 14 16.80 -39.29 -16.96
N VAL A 15 18.05 -39.44 -17.39
CA VAL A 15 18.38 -39.57 -18.82
C VAL A 15 18.32 -41.05 -19.20
N LEU A 16 17.51 -41.38 -20.22
CA LEU A 16 17.46 -42.72 -20.80
C LEU A 16 18.81 -43.04 -21.48
N GLY A 17 19.30 -44.26 -21.24
CA GLY A 17 20.70 -44.60 -21.37
C GLY A 17 21.33 -44.52 -22.77
N LEU A 18 22.66 -44.51 -22.76
CA LEU A 18 23.56 -45.13 -23.74
C LEU A 18 24.92 -45.39 -23.08
N GLU A 19 25.77 -46.16 -23.75
CA GLU A 19 26.78 -47.02 -23.11
C GLU A 19 28.14 -46.36 -22.74
N ALA A 20 28.97 -47.14 -22.04
CA ALA A 20 30.18 -46.70 -21.34
C ALA A 20 31.45 -46.58 -22.22
N ASN A 21 32.38 -45.73 -21.76
CA ASN A 21 33.87 -45.74 -21.89
C ASN A 21 34.34 -44.37 -21.32
N GLY A 22 35.38 -44.16 -20.51
CA GLY A 22 36.47 -44.94 -19.93
C GLY A 22 37.66 -43.98 -19.63
N ILE A 23 38.64 -44.35 -18.75
CA ILE A 23 39.86 -43.56 -18.38
C ILE A 23 39.56 -42.39 -17.37
N GLY A 24 40.39 -42.02 -16.37
CA GLY A 24 41.70 -42.47 -15.85
C GLY A 24 42.09 -41.71 -14.54
N CYS A 25 43.20 -42.07 -13.86
CA CYS A 25 43.55 -41.66 -12.46
C CYS A 25 44.49 -40.42 -12.32
N GLU A 26 44.93 -40.16 -11.07
CA GLU A 26 46.09 -39.35 -10.59
C GLU A 26 45.88 -37.82 -10.36
N ASP A 27 46.41 -37.15 -9.32
CA ASP A 27 47.08 -37.61 -8.07
C ASP A 27 47.03 -36.53 -6.94
N LEU A 28 47.39 -36.89 -5.69
CA LEU A 28 47.43 -36.00 -4.50
C LEU A 28 48.87 -35.73 -4.00
N THR A 29 49.26 -34.47 -3.75
CA THR A 29 50.44 -34.17 -2.89
C THR A 29 50.30 -32.97 -1.92
N ASN A 30 50.61 -33.27 -0.66
CA ASN A 30 50.75 -32.43 0.53
C ASN A 30 51.71 -31.21 0.42
N SER A 31 51.43 -30.11 1.13
CA SER A 31 51.96 -29.87 2.51
C SER A 31 51.85 -28.40 2.99
N GLN A 32 51.65 -28.22 4.31
CA GLN A 32 51.65 -26.93 5.00
C GLN A 32 53.02 -26.55 5.58
N GLN A 33 53.37 -25.27 5.51
CA GLN A 33 54.16 -24.49 6.50
C GLN A 33 53.69 -23.02 6.37
N GLY A 34 53.39 -22.22 7.38
CA GLY A 34 53.42 -22.36 8.84
C GLY A 34 53.91 -21.04 9.46
N LEU A 35 53.15 -20.39 10.37
CA LEU A 35 53.59 -19.29 11.26
C LEU A 35 52.44 -18.89 12.22
N SER A 36 52.75 -18.19 13.32
CA SER A 36 51.89 -18.11 14.51
C SER A 36 51.72 -16.71 15.12
N LEU A 37 50.77 -16.63 16.07
CA LEU A 37 50.64 -15.67 17.18
C LEU A 37 50.34 -14.18 16.92
N LEU A 38 49.17 -13.78 17.43
CA LEU A 38 48.90 -12.54 18.21
C LEU A 38 49.84 -11.33 17.99
N GLN A 39 49.39 -10.33 17.21
CA GLN A 39 49.21 -8.94 17.67
C GLN A 39 48.68 -8.02 16.56
N HIS A 40 48.11 -6.88 16.99
CA HIS A 40 47.40 -5.86 16.22
C HIS A 40 46.02 -6.34 15.70
N GLY A 41 44.88 -5.76 16.09
CA GLY A 41 44.65 -4.43 16.66
C GLY A 41 43.97 -3.55 15.62
N SER A 42 42.70 -3.25 15.87
CA SER A 42 41.84 -2.27 15.20
C SER A 42 42.31 -1.71 13.85
N ARG A 43 41.88 -2.33 12.75
CA ARG A 43 41.73 -1.62 11.47
C ARG A 43 40.27 -1.59 11.05
N LYS A 44 39.64 -0.43 11.23
CA LYS A 44 38.45 -0.07 10.44
C LYS A 44 38.84 -0.15 8.96
N VAL A 45 38.17 -1.01 8.21
CA VAL A 45 38.12 -0.91 6.75
C VAL A 45 36.69 -0.57 6.40
N ALA A 46 36.43 0.71 6.16
CA ALA A 46 35.23 1.10 5.44
C ALA A 46 35.44 0.71 3.96
N SER A 47 35.03 -0.50 3.60
CA SER A 47 35.13 -1.00 2.24
C SER A 47 33.84 -0.70 1.47
N SER A 48 33.84 0.42 0.73
CA SER A 48 32.93 0.59 -0.40
C SER A 48 33.38 -0.36 -1.52
N ILE A 49 32.90 -1.61 -1.50
CA ILE A 49 33.27 -2.63 -2.50
C ILE A 49 32.44 -2.41 -3.76
N ASN A 50 33.13 -2.16 -4.87
CA ASN A 50 32.54 -2.12 -6.21
C ASN A 50 32.81 -3.48 -6.88
N TRP A 51 31.78 -4.29 -7.09
CA TRP A 51 31.95 -5.71 -7.38
C TRP A 51 32.22 -6.01 -8.87
N LYS A 52 33.43 -6.48 -9.16
CA LYS A 52 33.77 -7.27 -10.36
C LYS A 52 34.76 -8.39 -10.02
N GLY A 53 34.23 -9.52 -9.54
CA GLY A 53 34.88 -10.83 -9.61
C GLY A 53 35.90 -11.20 -8.52
N GLU A 54 35.94 -12.51 -8.25
CA GLU A 54 37.00 -13.29 -7.57
C GLU A 54 37.29 -13.08 -6.07
N VAL A 55 36.61 -13.86 -5.22
CA VAL A 55 37.13 -14.58 -4.03
C VAL A 55 36.22 -15.80 -3.84
N ASN A 56 36.56 -17.10 -3.87
CA ASN A 56 37.78 -17.91 -3.96
C ASN A 56 38.46 -18.41 -2.65
N GLN A 57 38.68 -19.72 -2.62
CA GLN A 57 39.55 -20.54 -1.74
C GLN A 57 39.24 -20.82 -0.25
N LEU A 58 38.28 -20.18 0.44
CA LEU A 58 37.94 -20.55 1.84
C LEU A 58 36.78 -21.56 2.00
N SER A 59 35.99 -21.77 0.94
CA SER A 59 34.87 -22.73 0.91
C SER A 59 35.28 -24.21 1.02
N LEU A 60 36.58 -24.51 1.01
CA LEU A 60 37.11 -25.87 0.86
C LEU A 60 37.32 -26.63 2.18
N ASP A 61 37.55 -25.94 3.30
CA ASP A 61 38.01 -26.61 4.53
C ASP A 61 36.88 -27.20 5.39
N ARG A 62 35.59 -26.88 5.13
CA ARG A 62 34.43 -27.38 5.90
C ARG A 62 33.17 -27.73 5.08
N GLY A 63 33.34 -28.35 3.92
CA GLY A 63 32.42 -29.40 3.44
C GLY A 63 30.94 -29.07 3.13
N VAL A 64 30.51 -27.80 3.13
CA VAL A 64 29.18 -27.39 2.62
C VAL A 64 29.37 -26.70 1.27
N LEU A 65 28.99 -27.42 0.20
CA LEU A 65 29.15 -26.97 -1.18
C LEU A 65 27.97 -26.08 -1.60
N LEU A 66 28.16 -24.76 -1.51
CA LEU A 66 27.63 -23.88 -2.56
C LEU A 66 28.79 -23.49 -3.47
N ASN A 67 28.64 -23.84 -4.74
CA ASN A 67 29.54 -23.45 -5.82
C ASN A 67 28.87 -22.27 -6.55
N PRO A 68 29.28 -21.00 -6.30
CA PRO A 68 28.56 -19.82 -6.77
C PRO A 68 28.51 -19.68 -8.30
N GLY A 69 29.29 -20.47 -9.04
CA GLY A 69 29.20 -20.52 -10.51
C GLY A 69 28.09 -21.44 -11.04
N ASN A 70 27.50 -22.28 -10.19
CA ASN A 70 26.53 -23.33 -10.58
C ASN A 70 25.26 -23.38 -9.70
N SER A 71 25.17 -22.57 -8.65
CA SER A 71 23.93 -22.37 -7.89
C SER A 71 22.92 -21.57 -8.73
N PRO A 72 21.67 -22.05 -8.86
CA PRO A 72 20.55 -21.16 -9.16
C PRO A 72 20.54 -19.90 -8.26
N GLU A 73 20.36 -18.71 -8.86
CA GLU A 73 20.42 -17.39 -8.19
C GLU A 73 19.61 -17.29 -6.89
N TRP A 74 18.54 -18.08 -6.76
CA TRP A 74 17.72 -18.10 -5.56
C TRP A 74 18.44 -18.74 -4.36
N MET A 75 19.30 -19.75 -4.54
CA MET A 75 20.06 -20.35 -3.42
C MET A 75 21.09 -19.39 -2.83
N GLU A 76 21.68 -18.54 -3.66
CA GLU A 76 22.57 -17.43 -3.26
C GLU A 76 21.85 -16.36 -2.43
N SER A 77 20.51 -16.35 -2.44
CA SER A 77 19.72 -15.51 -1.54
C SER A 77 19.62 -16.08 -0.13
N PHE A 78 19.71 -17.40 0.05
CA PHE A 78 19.46 -18.07 1.34
C PHE A 78 20.73 -18.44 2.10
N GLU A 79 21.83 -18.75 1.42
CA GLU A 79 23.07 -19.21 2.02
C GLU A 79 24.24 -18.50 1.33
N SER A 80 25.06 -17.78 2.10
CA SER A 80 26.12 -16.93 1.55
C SER A 80 27.24 -16.67 2.59
N ILE A 81 28.18 -15.81 2.23
CA ILE A 81 29.31 -15.40 3.06
C ILE A 81 29.17 -13.91 3.41
N ASP A 82 29.33 -13.56 4.69
CA ASP A 82 29.27 -12.17 5.15
C ASP A 82 30.55 -11.38 4.83
N VAL A 83 30.51 -10.07 5.11
CA VAL A 83 31.66 -9.16 4.93
C VAL A 83 32.90 -9.51 5.76
N ASN A 84 32.79 -10.43 6.73
CA ASN A 84 33.88 -10.93 7.56
C ASN A 84 34.43 -12.28 7.04
N GLY A 85 33.89 -12.83 5.95
CA GLY A 85 34.27 -14.14 5.42
C GLY A 85 33.62 -15.32 6.15
N ARG A 86 32.58 -15.09 6.98
CA ARG A 86 31.87 -16.12 7.73
C ARG A 86 30.62 -16.56 7.00
N TYR A 87 30.24 -17.82 7.17
CA TYR A 87 28.98 -18.32 6.65
C TYR A 87 27.79 -17.66 7.35
N CYS A 88 26.74 -17.37 6.58
CA CYS A 88 25.49 -16.78 7.05
C CYS A 88 24.29 -17.22 6.21
N SER A 89 23.12 -17.24 6.86
CA SER A 89 21.83 -17.41 6.20
C SER A 89 21.18 -16.05 5.93
N ILE A 90 20.55 -15.95 4.75
CA ILE A 90 19.83 -14.78 4.19
C ILE A 90 20.53 -13.46 4.52
N CYS A 91 21.77 -13.35 4.05
CA CYS A 91 22.69 -12.25 4.36
C CYS A 91 23.16 -11.47 3.11
N SER A 92 22.69 -11.85 1.93
CA SER A 92 23.04 -11.22 0.66
C SER A 92 22.56 -9.77 0.56
N MET A 93 23.12 -9.01 -0.37
CA MET A 93 22.74 -7.62 -0.64
C MET A 93 21.47 -7.54 -1.49
N PRO A 94 20.68 -6.45 -1.38
CA PRO A 94 19.57 -6.17 -2.29
C PRO A 94 20.02 -6.17 -3.75
N HIS A 95 19.30 -6.89 -4.61
CA HIS A 95 19.65 -6.95 -6.02
C HIS A 95 19.48 -5.57 -6.71
N ALA A 96 20.40 -5.25 -7.62
CA ALA A 96 20.48 -3.93 -8.25
C ALA A 96 19.23 -3.52 -9.06
N ASP A 97 18.45 -4.49 -9.56
CA ASP A 97 17.16 -4.24 -10.23
C ASP A 97 16.03 -3.84 -9.26
N ARG A 98 16.17 -4.17 -7.98
CA ARG A 98 15.21 -3.86 -6.90
C ARG A 98 15.63 -2.66 -6.04
N ALA A 99 16.91 -2.34 -6.07
CA ALA A 99 17.52 -1.26 -5.32
C ALA A 99 18.45 -0.36 -6.19
N PRO A 100 18.04 0.07 -7.39
CA PRO A 100 18.94 0.71 -8.36
C PRO A 100 19.57 2.03 -7.89
N ASN A 101 18.93 2.71 -6.93
CA ASN A 101 19.34 4.02 -6.42
C ASN A 101 19.80 4.00 -4.95
N ASN A 102 19.82 2.83 -4.30
CA ASN A 102 20.10 2.73 -2.86
C ASN A 102 21.51 2.21 -2.61
N SER A 103 22.26 2.91 -1.74
CA SER A 103 23.53 2.41 -1.22
C SER A 103 23.29 1.84 0.17
N TYR A 104 23.32 0.51 0.27
CA TYR A 104 23.18 -0.20 1.53
C TYR A 104 24.52 -0.66 2.09
N VAL A 105 24.54 -0.90 3.40
CA VAL A 105 25.70 -1.39 4.15
C VAL A 105 25.36 -2.71 4.82
N GLN A 106 26.13 -3.76 4.52
CA GLN A 106 26.18 -4.96 5.36
C GLN A 106 26.98 -4.66 6.63
N ARG A 107 26.40 -5.00 7.78
CA ARG A 107 27.07 -4.93 9.09
C ARG A 107 28.24 -5.91 9.15
N SER A 108 29.39 -5.41 9.61
CA SER A 108 30.60 -6.20 9.90
C SER A 108 30.77 -6.53 11.39
N ASP A 109 29.87 -6.07 12.26
CA ASP A 109 29.88 -6.31 13.70
C ASP A 109 29.01 -7.52 14.12
N CYS A 110 28.36 -8.19 13.16
CA CYS A 110 27.58 -9.41 13.36
C CYS A 110 28.42 -10.70 13.24
N GLY A 111 27.84 -11.82 13.66
CA GLY A 111 28.43 -13.16 13.55
C GLY A 111 29.30 -13.60 14.72
N ASN A 112 29.36 -12.83 15.81
CA ASN A 112 30.21 -13.11 16.99
C ASN A 112 29.82 -14.40 17.75
N ARG A 113 28.61 -14.92 17.53
CA ARG A 113 28.09 -16.19 18.07
C ARG A 113 27.51 -17.07 16.97
N SER A 114 28.08 -16.98 15.76
CA SER A 114 27.57 -17.67 14.56
C SER A 114 27.18 -19.12 14.83
N TYR A 115 25.92 -19.47 14.53
CA TYR A 115 25.41 -20.83 14.61
C TYR A 115 26.17 -21.79 13.67
N TRP A 116 26.67 -21.27 12.55
CA TRP A 116 27.39 -22.04 11.52
C TRP A 116 28.81 -22.43 11.94
N GLU A 117 29.44 -21.62 12.80
CA GLU A 117 30.73 -21.94 13.42
C GLU A 117 30.56 -22.76 14.71
N HIS A 118 29.50 -22.46 15.47
CA HIS A 118 29.20 -22.96 16.81
C HIS A 118 27.71 -23.35 16.94
N PRO A 119 27.29 -24.52 16.42
CA PRO A 119 25.88 -24.94 16.44
C PRO A 119 25.28 -25.04 17.85
N GLU A 120 26.11 -25.21 18.88
CA GLU A 120 25.72 -25.19 20.29
C GLU A 120 25.02 -23.89 20.70
N ASN A 121 25.37 -22.75 20.07
CA ASN A 121 24.72 -21.45 20.32
C ASN A 121 23.23 -21.47 19.94
N GLY A 122 22.81 -22.36 19.04
CA GLY A 122 21.42 -22.52 18.65
C GLY A 122 20.50 -23.01 19.78
N ASN A 123 21.08 -23.56 20.87
CA ASN A 123 20.35 -24.00 22.07
C ASN A 123 20.29 -22.95 23.18
N LEU A 124 20.87 -21.75 22.96
CA LEU A 124 20.79 -20.66 23.92
C LEU A 124 19.45 -19.92 23.78
N PRO A 125 18.83 -19.43 24.88
CA PRO A 125 17.66 -18.56 24.81
C PRO A 125 17.97 -17.31 23.99
N LEU A 126 17.14 -17.00 23.01
CA LEU A 126 17.41 -15.93 22.03
C LEU A 126 17.51 -14.54 22.67
N SER A 127 16.81 -14.34 23.78
CA SER A 127 16.91 -13.16 24.64
C SER A 127 18.33 -12.87 25.15
N THR A 128 19.23 -13.85 25.18
CA THR A 128 20.65 -13.65 25.55
C THR A 128 21.47 -12.93 24.49
N PHE A 129 20.97 -12.84 23.26
CA PHE A 129 21.62 -12.12 22.16
C PHE A 129 21.17 -10.67 22.04
N ILE A 130 20.05 -10.28 22.65
CA ILE A 130 19.50 -8.92 22.61
C ILE A 130 20.34 -7.99 23.49
N LYS A 131 20.91 -6.94 22.89
CA LYS A 131 21.60 -5.84 23.57
C LYS A 131 21.25 -4.53 22.87
N GLU A 132 20.87 -3.53 23.66
CA GLU A 132 20.61 -2.17 23.16
C GLU A 132 21.90 -1.52 22.63
N ALA A 133 21.75 -0.52 21.75
CA ALA A 133 22.88 0.25 21.24
C ALA A 133 23.53 1.10 22.34
N THR A 134 24.84 1.29 22.25
CA THR A 134 25.64 2.21 23.07
C THR A 134 26.36 3.22 22.17
N GLU A 135 27.09 4.18 22.75
CA GLU A 135 27.94 5.10 21.97
C GLU A 135 29.07 4.38 21.20
N GLU A 136 29.43 3.16 21.63
CA GLU A 136 30.57 2.39 21.12
C GLU A 136 30.15 1.22 20.21
N HIS A 137 28.91 0.73 20.36
CA HIS A 137 28.39 -0.47 19.69
C HIS A 137 26.94 -0.29 19.22
N ASN A 138 26.64 -0.73 18.00
CA ASN A 138 25.27 -0.82 17.51
C ASN A 138 24.46 -1.83 18.34
N GLU A 139 23.12 -1.75 18.28
CA GLU A 139 22.27 -2.79 18.84
C GLU A 139 22.56 -4.15 18.20
N THR A 140 22.44 -5.23 18.97
CA THR A 140 22.62 -6.60 18.49
C THR A 140 21.53 -7.49 19.07
N ASN A 141 21.26 -8.59 18.39
CA ASN A 141 20.10 -9.45 18.60
C ASN A 141 20.36 -10.84 17.98
N GLY A 142 19.38 -11.74 18.02
CA GLY A 142 19.52 -13.10 17.49
C GLY A 142 19.91 -13.12 16.01
N TRP A 143 19.32 -12.23 15.19
CA TRP A 143 19.63 -12.09 13.77
C TRP A 143 21.12 -11.79 13.52
N CYS A 144 21.69 -10.90 14.34
CA CYS A 144 23.07 -10.42 14.19
C CYS A 144 24.08 -11.39 14.81
N GLU A 145 23.87 -11.84 16.05
CA GLU A 145 24.84 -12.67 16.76
C GLU A 145 24.98 -14.07 16.12
N LEU A 146 23.88 -14.68 15.67
CA LEU A 146 23.86 -16.06 15.16
C LEU A 146 24.23 -16.20 13.68
N ASN A 147 24.35 -15.11 12.92
CA ASN A 147 24.47 -15.13 11.45
C ASN A 147 23.34 -15.93 10.78
N PHE A 148 22.14 -15.90 11.36
CA PHE A 148 20.94 -16.56 10.86
C PHE A 148 19.93 -15.48 10.51
N GLU A 149 19.56 -15.38 9.23
CA GLU A 149 18.75 -14.28 8.70
C GLU A 149 19.35 -12.88 8.97
N LYS A 150 20.68 -12.78 8.79
CA LYS A 150 21.46 -11.56 9.09
C LYS A 150 20.94 -10.33 8.32
N GLY A 151 20.29 -10.52 7.17
CA GLY A 151 19.68 -9.45 6.40
C GLY A 151 18.65 -8.62 7.19
N CYS A 152 18.02 -9.18 8.23
CA CYS A 152 17.22 -8.42 9.20
C CYS A 152 18.06 -7.40 10.01
N SER A 153 19.26 -7.76 10.44
CA SER A 153 20.19 -6.86 11.14
C SER A 153 20.75 -5.77 10.24
N ASP A 154 21.03 -6.12 8.99
CA ASP A 154 21.45 -5.17 7.96
C ASP A 154 20.31 -4.21 7.63
N ALA A 155 19.08 -4.70 7.47
CA ALA A 155 17.88 -3.89 7.27
C ALA A 155 17.62 -2.87 8.39
N VAL A 156 17.78 -3.30 9.65
CA VAL A 156 17.71 -2.45 10.85
C VAL A 156 18.78 -1.34 10.80
N TYR A 157 20.03 -1.68 10.49
CA TYR A 157 21.13 -0.70 10.40
C TYR A 157 20.92 0.32 9.27
N ASN A 158 20.39 -0.11 8.13
CA ASN A 158 20.09 0.78 7.01
C ASN A 158 18.77 1.56 7.19
N LYS A 159 18.01 1.32 8.26
CA LYS A 159 16.65 1.84 8.49
C LYS A 159 15.70 1.60 7.30
N ASP A 160 15.79 0.41 6.71
CA ASP A 160 14.95 0.01 5.57
C ASP A 160 14.70 -1.50 5.62
N TYR A 161 13.49 -1.89 6.02
CA TYR A 161 13.10 -3.30 6.06
C TYR A 161 12.95 -3.95 4.68
N LEU A 162 12.85 -3.17 3.60
CA LEU A 162 12.92 -3.71 2.25
C LEU A 162 14.33 -4.14 1.84
N TYR A 163 15.39 -3.78 2.58
CA TYR A 163 16.71 -4.40 2.39
C TYR A 163 16.58 -5.93 2.38
N PHE A 164 15.95 -6.49 3.42
CA PHE A 164 15.79 -7.93 3.57
C PHE A 164 14.93 -8.50 2.43
N ALA A 165 13.76 -7.89 2.20
CA ALA A 165 12.81 -8.31 1.17
C ALA A 165 13.40 -8.29 -0.26
N LYS A 166 14.27 -7.32 -0.55
CA LYS A 166 14.91 -7.14 -1.87
C LYS A 166 16.15 -8.03 -2.06
N SER A 167 16.72 -8.54 -0.97
CA SER A 167 17.84 -9.50 -0.98
C SER A 167 17.40 -10.95 -1.24
N VAL A 168 16.11 -11.27 -1.04
CA VAL A 168 15.57 -12.61 -1.30
C VAL A 168 14.99 -12.71 -2.70
N ARG A 169 15.55 -13.56 -3.57
CA ARG A 169 14.93 -13.97 -4.85
C ARG A 169 14.35 -15.37 -4.77
N TRP A 170 13.09 -15.53 -5.17
CA TRP A 170 12.50 -16.82 -5.51
C TRP A 170 12.60 -17.10 -7.02
N PRO A 171 12.75 -18.38 -7.45
CA PRO A 171 12.93 -18.71 -8.86
C PRO A 171 11.66 -18.43 -9.67
N ASN A 172 11.78 -17.59 -10.71
CA ASN A 172 10.72 -17.29 -11.67
C ASN A 172 10.53 -18.44 -12.68
N LEU A 173 10.19 -19.62 -12.16
CA LEU A 173 9.94 -20.84 -12.93
C LEU A 173 8.50 -21.30 -12.67
N PRO A 174 7.64 -21.35 -13.70
CA PRO A 174 6.25 -21.82 -13.57
C PRO A 174 6.19 -23.17 -12.86
N ASN A 175 5.33 -23.27 -11.84
CA ASN A 175 5.14 -24.42 -10.96
C ASN A 175 6.32 -24.85 -10.07
N ILE A 176 7.54 -24.29 -10.21
CA ILE A 176 8.65 -24.56 -9.29
C ILE A 176 8.75 -23.47 -8.22
N GLY A 177 8.72 -22.19 -8.60
CA GLY A 177 8.74 -21.05 -7.65
C GLY A 177 7.65 -21.17 -6.59
N TYR A 178 6.39 -21.26 -7.02
CA TYR A 178 5.22 -21.52 -6.17
C TYR A 178 5.40 -22.74 -5.25
N SER A 179 6.01 -23.82 -5.76
CA SER A 179 6.17 -25.06 -5.00
C SER A 179 7.14 -24.91 -3.82
N MET A 180 8.11 -24.01 -3.95
CA MET A 180 9.16 -23.78 -2.95
C MET A 180 8.82 -22.60 -2.02
N SER A 181 8.19 -21.54 -2.55
CA SER A 181 7.71 -20.38 -1.78
C SER A 181 6.43 -20.64 -0.99
N SER A 182 5.76 -21.77 -1.24
CA SER A 182 4.49 -22.14 -0.58
C SER A 182 4.57 -22.06 0.95
N TYR A 183 5.72 -22.39 1.54
CA TYR A 183 5.91 -22.30 3.00
C TYR A 183 5.75 -20.86 3.49
N ASP A 184 6.56 -19.94 2.97
CA ASP A 184 6.59 -18.52 3.32
C ASP A 184 5.27 -17.82 2.99
N GLN A 185 4.66 -18.13 1.84
CA GLN A 185 3.34 -17.62 1.49
C GLN A 185 2.31 -17.91 2.58
N HIS A 186 2.25 -19.16 3.05
CA HIS A 186 1.33 -19.57 4.10
C HIS A 186 1.73 -19.03 5.49
N PHE A 187 3.03 -18.93 5.81
CA PHE A 187 3.53 -18.28 7.02
C PHE A 187 3.10 -16.81 7.09
N CYS A 188 3.34 -16.04 6.02
CA CYS A 188 2.92 -14.65 5.90
C CYS A 188 1.40 -14.47 5.97
N TYR A 189 0.65 -15.38 5.32
CA TYR A 189 -0.81 -15.35 5.32
C TYR A 189 -1.40 -15.68 6.70
N TYR A 190 -0.95 -16.74 7.36
CA TYR A 190 -1.48 -17.17 8.67
C TYR A 190 -1.13 -16.19 9.81
N ASN A 191 -0.06 -15.41 9.68
CA ASN A 191 0.28 -14.32 10.59
C ASN A 191 -0.41 -12.97 10.24
N GLY A 192 -1.18 -12.90 9.14
CA GLY A 192 -1.86 -11.68 8.70
C GLY A 192 -0.92 -10.61 8.11
N TRP A 193 0.34 -10.96 7.82
CA TRP A 193 1.37 -10.04 7.32
C TRP A 193 1.22 -9.71 5.82
N LEU A 194 0.25 -10.34 5.14
CA LEU A 194 -0.21 -9.95 3.81
C LEU A 194 -1.28 -8.85 3.82
N SER A 195 -1.76 -8.43 4.99
CA SER A 195 -2.79 -7.40 5.14
C SER A 195 -2.34 -6.01 4.69
N ALA A 196 -3.29 -5.15 4.36
CA ALA A 196 -2.99 -3.78 3.93
C ALA A 196 -2.39 -2.89 5.04
N GLU A 197 -2.65 -3.21 6.31
CA GLU A 197 -2.00 -2.55 7.44
C GLU A 197 -0.48 -2.75 7.39
N ILE A 198 -0.01 -3.98 7.15
CA ILE A 198 1.43 -4.26 7.03
C ILE A 198 1.99 -3.74 5.69
N ARG A 199 1.21 -3.73 4.60
CA ARG A 199 1.65 -3.15 3.31
C ARG A 199 1.82 -1.63 3.35
N ALA A 200 0.96 -0.90 4.05
CA ALA A 200 1.17 0.54 4.24
C ALA A 200 2.53 0.83 4.90
N LEU A 201 2.92 -0.02 5.86
CA LEU A 201 4.18 0.08 6.58
C LEU A 201 5.42 -0.39 5.79
N GLN A 202 5.28 -0.98 4.59
CA GLN A 202 6.39 -1.63 3.89
C GLN A 202 7.57 -0.68 3.58
N HIS A 203 7.30 0.63 3.51
CA HIS A 203 8.28 1.71 3.30
C HIS A 203 8.37 2.67 4.49
N ASP A 204 7.88 2.26 5.66
CA ASP A 204 7.93 3.02 6.91
C ASP A 204 8.69 2.19 7.96
N TYR A 205 9.98 2.49 8.10
CA TYR A 205 10.85 1.79 9.04
C TYR A 205 10.36 1.90 10.49
N GLU A 206 9.97 3.09 10.93
CA GLU A 206 9.63 3.34 12.34
C GLU A 206 8.24 2.76 12.66
N GLY A 207 7.26 2.91 11.76
CA GLY A 207 5.95 2.30 11.87
C GLY A 207 6.00 0.78 11.79
N MET A 208 6.79 0.18 10.88
CA MET A 208 6.99 -1.27 10.84
C MET A 208 7.70 -1.78 12.10
N THR A 209 8.73 -1.08 12.60
CA THR A 209 9.40 -1.39 13.88
C THR A 209 8.38 -1.39 15.02
N ALA A 210 7.52 -0.37 15.09
CA ALA A 210 6.50 -0.21 16.12
C ALA A 210 5.41 -1.29 16.02
N LYS A 211 4.97 -1.64 14.82
CA LYS A 211 3.97 -2.69 14.58
C LYS A 211 4.52 -4.07 14.93
N GLY A 212 5.78 -4.36 14.62
CA GLY A 212 6.45 -5.57 15.08
C GLY A 212 6.51 -5.64 16.61
N LYS A 213 6.88 -4.54 17.29
CA LYS A 213 6.83 -4.43 18.76
C LYS A 213 5.42 -4.65 19.32
N GLU A 214 4.38 -4.07 18.71
CA GLU A 214 2.97 -4.29 19.08
C GLU A 214 2.61 -5.78 19.02
N ILE A 215 2.93 -6.45 17.91
CA ILE A 215 2.68 -7.87 17.68
C ILE A 215 3.41 -8.75 18.72
N CYS A 216 4.69 -8.45 19.01
CA CYS A 216 5.47 -9.14 20.05
C CYS A 216 4.94 -8.91 21.47
N ASN A 217 4.23 -7.81 21.70
CA ASN A 217 3.57 -7.48 22.97
C ASN A 217 2.17 -8.10 23.10
N SER A 218 1.65 -8.79 22.07
CA SER A 218 0.36 -9.44 22.14
C SER A 218 0.35 -10.63 23.11
N ASP A 219 -0.75 -10.78 23.85
CA ASP A 219 -1.02 -11.93 24.74
C ASP A 219 -0.80 -13.28 24.05
N HIS A 220 -1.07 -13.36 22.75
CA HIS A 220 -0.94 -14.58 21.95
C HIS A 220 0.52 -14.99 21.78
N LEU A 221 1.37 -14.11 21.23
CA LEU A 221 2.78 -14.44 21.01
C LEU A 221 3.56 -14.56 22.33
N ILE A 222 3.18 -13.81 23.36
CA ILE A 222 3.75 -13.95 24.71
C ILE A 222 3.49 -15.37 25.26
N LYS A 223 2.26 -15.91 25.10
CA LYS A 223 1.93 -17.30 25.50
C LYS A 223 2.67 -18.36 24.69
N LEU A 224 3.02 -18.06 23.44
CA LEU A 224 3.84 -18.93 22.58
C LEU A 224 5.34 -18.82 22.88
N GLY A 225 5.76 -17.88 23.74
CA GLY A 225 7.13 -17.77 24.24
C GLY A 225 7.95 -16.59 23.71
N SER A 226 7.35 -15.60 23.03
CA SER A 226 8.08 -14.48 22.38
C SER A 226 9.00 -13.67 23.30
N LYS A 227 8.79 -13.74 24.62
CA LYS A 227 9.61 -13.12 25.67
C LYS A 227 10.20 -14.14 26.67
N GLY A 228 10.18 -15.42 26.31
CA GLY A 228 10.61 -16.54 27.12
C GLY A 228 11.95 -17.12 26.65
N ASN A 229 12.11 -18.43 26.85
CA ASN A 229 13.35 -19.15 26.58
C ASN A 229 13.35 -19.86 25.21
N MET A 230 12.71 -19.28 24.19
CA MET A 230 12.77 -19.84 22.83
C MET A 230 14.20 -19.87 22.32
N THR A 231 14.55 -20.91 21.56
CA THR A 231 15.87 -21.11 20.96
C THR A 231 15.78 -21.21 19.43
N LEU A 232 16.91 -21.10 18.73
CA LEU A 232 16.99 -21.39 17.29
C LEU A 232 16.68 -22.88 17.02
N SER A 233 17.14 -23.78 17.90
CA SER A 233 16.86 -25.21 17.80
C SER A 233 15.35 -25.54 17.83
N ASP A 234 14.56 -24.86 18.68
CA ASP A 234 13.10 -25.07 18.74
C ASP A 234 12.41 -24.69 17.42
N MET A 235 12.87 -23.60 16.79
CA MET A 235 12.41 -23.19 15.47
C MET A 235 12.77 -24.23 14.42
N MET A 236 14.04 -24.64 14.36
CA MET A 236 14.53 -25.59 13.35
C MET A 236 13.76 -26.91 13.39
N VAL A 237 13.35 -27.39 14.57
CA VAL A 237 12.49 -28.59 14.71
C VAL A 237 11.12 -28.41 14.04
N ARG A 238 10.44 -27.28 14.26
CA ARG A 238 9.11 -27.01 13.68
C ARG A 238 9.18 -26.66 12.19
N PHE A 239 10.17 -25.88 11.80
CA PHE A 239 10.45 -25.53 10.41
C PHE A 239 10.70 -26.80 9.57
N THR A 240 11.64 -27.64 9.98
CA THR A 240 11.98 -28.88 9.24
C THR A 240 10.86 -29.91 9.20
N ALA A 241 9.98 -29.97 10.22
CA ALA A 241 8.83 -30.88 10.25
C ALA A 241 7.87 -30.66 9.06
N ALA A 242 7.75 -29.43 8.56
CA ALA A 242 6.92 -29.06 7.42
C ALA A 242 7.59 -29.27 6.05
N LYS A 243 8.86 -29.68 6.01
CA LYS A 243 9.66 -29.91 4.80
C LYS A 243 9.66 -28.70 3.82
N PRO A 244 10.03 -27.49 4.28
CA PRO A 244 10.10 -26.28 3.46
C PRO A 244 10.99 -26.50 2.22
N GLY A 245 10.68 -25.79 1.13
CA GLY A 245 11.32 -25.99 -0.17
C GLY A 245 10.85 -27.23 -0.93
N THR A 246 9.95 -28.06 -0.38
CA THR A 246 9.28 -29.14 -1.13
C THR A 246 7.89 -28.72 -1.64
N PRO A 247 7.45 -29.21 -2.82
CA PRO A 247 6.17 -28.83 -3.40
C PRO A 247 4.96 -28.97 -2.47
N GLY A 248 4.27 -27.86 -2.23
CA GLY A 248 3.09 -27.81 -1.36
C GLY A 248 3.38 -27.85 0.15
N SER A 249 4.66 -27.70 0.54
CA SER A 249 5.03 -27.46 1.93
C SER A 249 4.35 -26.21 2.48
N ARG A 250 3.85 -26.29 3.71
CA ARG A 250 3.22 -25.18 4.44
C ARG A 250 3.32 -25.44 5.94
N PRO A 251 3.49 -24.41 6.78
CA PRO A 251 3.38 -24.57 8.23
C PRO A 251 1.95 -24.94 8.63
N SER A 252 1.77 -25.47 9.84
CA SER A 252 0.47 -25.37 10.51
C SER A 252 0.23 -23.92 10.95
N ILE A 253 -1.02 -23.56 11.29
CA ILE A 253 -1.30 -22.21 11.85
C ILE A 253 -0.53 -22.01 13.16
N ASP A 254 -0.51 -23.03 14.02
CA ASP A 254 0.23 -23.02 15.29
C ASP A 254 1.74 -22.85 15.09
N ASP A 255 2.32 -23.50 14.07
CA ASP A 255 3.74 -23.34 13.74
C ASP A 255 4.04 -21.98 13.11
N ALA A 256 3.13 -21.43 12.28
CA ALA A 256 3.27 -20.09 11.74
C ALA A 256 3.25 -19.02 12.86
N HIS A 257 2.35 -19.17 13.83
CA HIS A 257 2.29 -18.27 15.00
C HIS A 257 3.47 -18.49 15.96
N PHE A 258 3.94 -19.72 16.12
CA PHE A 258 5.19 -20.00 16.83
C PHE A 258 6.38 -19.31 16.17
N LEU A 259 6.47 -19.34 14.84
CA LEU A 259 7.53 -18.68 14.08
C LEU A 259 7.48 -17.15 14.24
N ALA A 260 6.29 -16.54 14.27
CA ALA A 260 6.16 -15.13 14.60
C ALA A 260 6.60 -14.80 16.04
N ALA A 261 6.30 -15.67 17.01
CA ALA A 261 6.82 -15.54 18.37
C ALA A 261 8.35 -15.73 18.42
N TRP A 262 8.91 -16.60 17.58
CA TRP A 262 10.35 -16.82 17.46
C TRP A 262 11.06 -15.61 16.84
N ALA A 263 10.52 -15.00 15.77
CA ALA A 263 11.05 -13.77 15.17
C ALA A 263 11.03 -12.59 16.16
N CYS A 264 10.01 -12.53 17.03
CA CYS A 264 10.02 -11.63 18.18
C CYS A 264 11.16 -11.90 19.17
N ALA A 265 11.43 -13.17 19.49
CA ALA A 265 12.53 -13.56 20.39
C ALA A 265 13.92 -13.35 19.75
N MET A 266 14.04 -13.44 18.43
CA MET A 266 15.23 -13.05 17.66
C MET A 266 15.47 -11.54 17.71
N GLY A 267 14.42 -10.72 17.88
CA GLY A 267 14.50 -9.32 18.27
C GLY A 267 13.28 -8.49 17.86
N ASN A 268 12.80 -8.67 16.62
CA ASN A 268 11.62 -7.99 16.06
C ASN A 268 11.26 -8.63 14.70
N PRO A 269 9.99 -9.02 14.43
CA PRO A 269 9.53 -9.57 13.15
C PRO A 269 9.34 -8.53 12.03
N ALA A 270 9.66 -7.25 12.27
CA ALA A 270 9.46 -6.17 11.29
C ALA A 270 10.12 -6.42 9.92
N CYS A 271 11.25 -7.15 9.86
CA CYS A 271 11.86 -7.57 8.61
C CYS A 271 11.06 -8.66 7.89
N ASP A 272 10.62 -9.72 8.58
CA ASP A 272 9.71 -10.73 8.04
C ASP A 272 8.43 -10.09 7.51
N MET A 273 7.85 -9.16 8.28
CA MET A 273 6.61 -8.46 7.96
C MET A 273 6.76 -7.63 6.67
N ALA A 274 7.87 -6.91 6.51
CA ALA A 274 8.17 -6.19 5.27
C ALA A 274 8.42 -7.14 4.09
N TYR A 275 9.14 -8.24 4.32
CA TYR A 275 9.33 -9.30 3.33
C TYR A 275 8.00 -9.91 2.88
N CYS A 276 7.09 -10.21 3.80
CA CYS A 276 5.74 -10.68 3.50
C CYS A 276 4.92 -9.67 2.69
N ALA A 277 4.91 -8.41 3.11
CA ALA A 277 4.15 -7.32 2.49
C ALA A 277 4.66 -6.96 1.09
N TYR A 278 5.96 -7.06 0.86
CA TYR A 278 6.60 -6.84 -0.43
C TYR A 278 6.50 -8.07 -1.34
N THR A 279 6.78 -9.27 -0.85
CA THR A 279 7.03 -10.46 -1.70
C THR A 279 5.75 -11.16 -2.16
N PHE A 280 4.71 -11.21 -1.33
CA PHE A 280 3.56 -12.09 -1.54
C PHE A 280 2.21 -11.35 -1.49
N CYS A 281 1.15 -12.02 -1.93
CA CYS A 281 -0.22 -11.48 -1.89
C CYS A 281 -1.30 -12.56 -1.86
N GLU A 282 -2.51 -12.16 -1.46
CA GLU A 282 -3.74 -12.89 -1.80
C GLU A 282 -4.25 -12.45 -3.18
N LYS A 283 -4.37 -13.42 -4.10
CA LYS A 283 -4.95 -13.28 -5.43
C LYS A 283 -6.48 -13.34 -5.37
N GLU A 284 -7.13 -12.98 -6.47
CA GLU A 284 -8.61 -12.89 -6.56
C GLU A 284 -9.30 -14.26 -6.44
N ASP A 285 -8.62 -15.33 -6.85
CA ASP A 285 -9.07 -16.73 -6.74
C ASP A 285 -8.97 -17.31 -5.31
N GLY A 286 -8.49 -16.51 -4.34
CA GLY A 286 -8.19 -16.96 -2.98
C GLY A 286 -6.87 -17.74 -2.86
N GLY A 287 -6.12 -17.89 -3.96
CA GLY A 287 -4.76 -18.41 -3.94
C GLY A 287 -3.75 -17.38 -3.45
N LEU A 288 -2.57 -17.85 -3.08
CA LEU A 288 -1.45 -16.98 -2.74
C LEU A 288 -0.56 -16.77 -3.98
N GLY A 289 -0.15 -15.52 -4.19
CA GLY A 289 0.73 -15.09 -5.27
C GLY A 289 2.08 -14.60 -4.76
N ILE A 290 3.01 -14.40 -5.68
CA ILE A 290 4.37 -13.91 -5.44
C ILE A 290 4.77 -12.92 -6.54
N TYR A 291 5.46 -11.82 -6.17
CA TYR A 291 6.00 -10.81 -7.09
C TYR A 291 5.00 -10.38 -8.18
N SER A 292 5.32 -10.60 -9.47
CA SER A 292 4.47 -10.25 -10.61
C SER A 292 3.15 -11.02 -10.72
N GLU A 293 2.93 -12.08 -9.92
CA GLU A 293 1.58 -12.66 -9.74
C GLU A 293 0.67 -11.76 -8.87
N CYS A 294 1.24 -10.76 -8.20
CA CYS A 294 0.53 -9.80 -7.37
C CYS A 294 0.17 -8.55 -8.19
N PRO A 295 -1.13 -8.23 -8.35
CA PRO A 295 -1.56 -7.07 -9.13
C PRO A 295 -0.96 -5.76 -8.59
N GLY A 296 -0.28 -5.02 -9.46
CA GLY A 296 0.34 -3.72 -9.14
C GLY A 296 1.67 -3.80 -8.38
N TRP A 297 2.24 -5.00 -8.19
CA TRP A 297 3.56 -5.14 -7.57
C TRP A 297 4.69 -4.64 -8.47
N ASP A 298 5.63 -3.88 -7.88
CA ASP A 298 6.82 -3.36 -8.55
C ASP A 298 8.11 -3.80 -7.82
N PRO A 299 9.18 -4.24 -8.54
CA PRO A 299 10.42 -4.73 -7.94
C PRO A 299 11.21 -3.67 -7.15
N VAL A 300 10.95 -2.38 -7.34
CA VAL A 300 11.57 -1.30 -6.56
C VAL A 300 10.60 -0.79 -5.48
N ASN A 301 9.30 -0.76 -5.75
CA ASN A 301 8.33 0.06 -5.01
C ASN A 301 7.17 -0.69 -4.32
N GLY A 302 6.95 -2.00 -4.49
CA GLY A 302 5.89 -2.68 -3.74
C GLY A 302 4.44 -2.29 -4.13
N MET A 303 3.62 -1.73 -3.22
CA MET A 303 2.12 -1.63 -3.31
C MET A 303 1.47 -0.23 -2.90
N PRO A 304 0.24 0.20 -3.37
CA PRO A 304 -0.24 1.65 -3.51
C PRO A 304 -1.52 2.24 -2.72
N VAL A 305 -1.86 3.59 -2.71
CA VAL A 305 -2.95 4.35 -1.90
C VAL A 305 -3.54 5.83 -2.35
N ASN A 306 -4.52 6.06 -3.28
CA ASN A 306 -5.03 7.35 -4.01
C ASN A 306 -5.00 8.89 -3.63
N SER A 307 -5.03 9.75 -4.70
CA SER A 307 -5.50 11.19 -4.97
C SER A 307 -5.41 11.50 -6.51
N PHE A 308 -5.80 12.65 -7.17
CA PHE A 308 -5.60 12.83 -8.66
C PHE A 308 -5.62 14.25 -9.35
N VAL A 309 -5.02 14.37 -10.55
CA VAL A 309 -5.12 15.48 -11.53
C VAL A 309 -6.31 15.32 -12.48
N LYS A 310 -7.08 16.40 -12.71
CA LYS A 310 -8.30 16.42 -13.52
C LYS A 310 -8.03 16.49 -15.05
N PRO A 311 -8.96 16.00 -15.90
CA PRO A 311 -8.70 15.81 -17.34
C PRO A 311 -8.41 17.06 -18.19
N HIS A 312 -8.74 18.27 -17.72
CA HIS A 312 -8.37 19.51 -18.41
C HIS A 312 -6.91 19.92 -18.15
N ALA A 313 -6.28 19.35 -17.11
CA ALA A 313 -4.96 19.72 -16.61
C ALA A 313 -3.92 18.59 -16.68
N VAL A 314 -4.30 17.37 -17.09
CA VAL A 314 -3.35 16.27 -17.34
C VAL A 314 -2.39 16.68 -18.46
N THR A 315 -1.19 17.07 -18.06
CA THR A 315 -0.05 17.36 -18.94
C THR A 315 1.22 16.91 -18.21
N PRO A 316 2.32 16.58 -18.91
CA PRO A 316 3.58 16.24 -18.25
C PRO A 316 4.06 17.31 -17.26
N SER A 317 3.84 18.59 -17.59
CA SER A 317 4.20 19.72 -16.74
C SER A 317 3.36 19.80 -15.46
N THR A 318 2.03 19.63 -15.55
CA THR A 318 1.16 19.62 -14.35
C THR A 318 1.47 18.41 -13.47
N ASN A 319 1.63 17.23 -14.06
CA ASN A 319 1.95 16.01 -13.33
C ASN A 319 3.30 16.15 -12.61
N SER A 320 4.31 16.72 -13.27
CA SER A 320 5.59 17.07 -12.64
C SER A 320 5.44 18.07 -11.48
N LEU A 321 4.67 19.15 -11.68
CA LEU A 321 4.40 20.15 -10.65
C LEU A 321 3.74 19.51 -9.41
N VAL A 322 2.72 18.67 -9.60
CA VAL A 322 2.01 17.99 -8.51
C VAL A 322 2.95 17.06 -7.76
N ARG A 323 3.72 16.21 -8.46
CA ARG A 323 4.72 15.33 -7.84
C ARG A 323 5.74 16.09 -7.01
N THR A 324 6.29 17.18 -7.57
CA THR A 324 7.31 18.01 -6.90
C THR A 324 6.75 18.72 -5.66
N GLU A 325 5.57 19.32 -5.73
CA GLU A 325 5.03 20.08 -4.59
C GLU A 325 4.48 19.16 -3.48
N LEU A 326 3.93 17.98 -3.81
CA LEU A 326 3.58 16.97 -2.81
C LEU A 326 4.82 16.54 -2.00
N ALA A 327 5.88 16.10 -2.68
CA ALA A 327 7.14 15.70 -2.05
C ALA A 327 7.77 16.85 -1.23
N LYS A 328 7.75 18.07 -1.76
CA LYS A 328 8.28 19.27 -1.08
C LYS A 328 7.47 19.67 0.15
N LYS A 329 6.18 19.35 0.22
CA LYS A 329 5.32 19.55 1.38
C LYS A 329 5.40 18.39 2.40
N GLY A 330 6.27 17.40 2.16
CA GLY A 330 6.48 16.26 3.05
C GLY A 330 5.55 15.06 2.80
N LEU A 331 4.68 15.12 1.78
CA LEU A 331 3.81 14.00 1.44
C LEU A 331 4.57 12.99 0.58
N LYS A 332 4.49 11.71 0.98
CA LYS A 332 5.11 10.61 0.26
C LYS A 332 4.13 10.04 -0.77
N ILE A 333 4.57 9.95 -2.01
CA ILE A 333 3.78 9.35 -3.09
C ILE A 333 4.06 7.85 -3.11
N THR A 334 3.01 7.03 -2.97
CA THR A 334 3.11 5.57 -2.85
C THR A 334 2.91 4.83 -4.18
N SER A 335 2.56 5.55 -5.25
CA SER A 335 2.18 5.09 -6.61
C SER A 335 1.55 6.26 -7.36
N GLU A 336 1.50 6.16 -8.69
CA GLU A 336 0.80 7.08 -9.57
C GLU A 336 0.47 6.36 -10.90
N GLY A 337 -0.48 6.90 -11.67
CA GLY A 337 -0.83 6.30 -12.95
C GLY A 337 -2.00 6.98 -13.67
N ASP A 338 -2.26 6.57 -14.90
CA ASP A 338 -3.33 7.11 -15.73
C ASP A 338 -4.57 6.21 -15.75
N LEU A 339 -5.76 6.80 -15.66
CA LEU A 339 -7.03 6.13 -15.95
C LEU A 339 -7.70 6.87 -17.12
N THR A 340 -7.96 6.16 -18.22
CA THR A 340 -8.49 6.74 -19.46
C THR A 340 -10.01 6.90 -19.41
N SER A 341 -10.55 7.76 -20.28
CA SER A 341 -11.99 7.99 -20.44
C SER A 341 -12.82 6.72 -20.57
N GLU A 342 -12.29 5.73 -21.30
CA GLU A 342 -12.96 4.48 -21.64
C GLU A 342 -13.11 3.61 -20.38
N VAL A 343 -12.06 3.52 -19.55
CA VAL A 343 -12.10 2.82 -18.26
C VAL A 343 -13.06 3.51 -17.30
N ILE A 344 -12.98 4.84 -17.21
CA ILE A 344 -13.83 5.65 -16.32
C ILE A 344 -15.31 5.51 -16.68
N ASP A 345 -15.64 5.52 -17.98
CA ASP A 345 -17.02 5.37 -18.46
C ASP A 345 -17.54 3.94 -18.30
N GLN A 346 -16.77 2.94 -18.72
CA GLN A 346 -17.14 1.52 -18.65
C GLN A 346 -17.40 1.08 -17.20
N LYS A 347 -16.50 1.44 -16.28
CA LYS A 347 -16.61 1.11 -14.85
C LYS A 347 -17.46 2.12 -14.07
N LYS A 348 -17.95 3.20 -14.70
CA LYS A 348 -18.75 4.26 -14.07
C LYS A 348 -18.05 4.95 -12.89
N LEU A 349 -16.73 5.04 -12.91
CA LEU A 349 -15.92 5.48 -11.76
C LEU A 349 -16.28 6.91 -11.34
N ILE A 350 -16.50 7.81 -12.31
CA ILE A 350 -16.88 9.20 -12.03
C ILE A 350 -18.34 9.33 -11.53
N ASP A 351 -19.23 8.44 -11.98
CA ASP A 351 -20.62 8.39 -11.50
C ASP A 351 -20.69 7.91 -10.05
N GLN A 352 -19.87 6.92 -9.70
CA GLN A 352 -19.75 6.37 -8.35
C GLN A 352 -19.03 7.35 -7.40
N HIS A 353 -17.95 7.99 -7.86
CA HIS A 353 -17.22 9.04 -7.13
C HIS A 353 -18.13 10.21 -6.74
N TYR A 354 -18.99 10.65 -7.68
CA TYR A 354 -19.98 11.70 -7.43
C TYR A 354 -21.39 11.14 -7.26
N TYR A 355 -21.57 9.96 -6.65
CA TYR A 355 -22.87 9.27 -6.58
C TYR A 355 -24.00 10.14 -6.00
N ALA A 356 -23.74 10.90 -4.95
CA ALA A 356 -24.72 11.83 -4.37
C ALA A 356 -25.18 12.92 -5.36
N ILE A 357 -24.35 13.31 -6.33
CA ILE A 357 -24.71 14.24 -7.41
C ILE A 357 -25.41 13.48 -8.54
N ALA A 358 -24.78 12.38 -8.99
CA ALA A 358 -25.20 11.56 -10.13
C ALA A 358 -26.61 10.99 -9.93
N SER A 359 -26.86 10.36 -8.79
CA SER A 359 -28.17 9.79 -8.44
C SER A 359 -29.30 10.80 -8.57
N LYS A 360 -29.11 12.04 -8.09
CA LYS A 360 -30.11 13.12 -8.17
C LYS A 360 -30.18 13.80 -9.54
N ALA A 361 -29.19 13.59 -10.40
CA ALA A 361 -29.14 14.12 -11.76
C ALA A 361 -29.70 13.14 -12.81
N THR A 362 -29.58 11.83 -12.62
CA THR A 362 -29.85 10.82 -13.66
C THR A 362 -30.62 9.57 -13.21
N ILE A 363 -30.74 9.30 -11.90
CA ILE A 363 -31.36 8.05 -11.41
C ILE A 363 -32.72 8.35 -10.74
N LEU A 364 -32.69 9.08 -9.64
CA LEU A 364 -33.84 9.38 -8.81
C LEU A 364 -34.81 10.32 -9.52
N LYS A 365 -36.11 10.03 -9.40
CA LYS A 365 -37.19 10.93 -9.76
C LYS A 365 -37.38 11.99 -8.67
N PRO A 366 -37.95 13.16 -9.00
CA PRO A 366 -38.26 14.21 -8.03
C PRO A 366 -39.03 13.71 -6.79
N SER A 367 -39.96 12.77 -6.96
CA SER A 367 -40.73 12.16 -5.86
C SER A 367 -39.91 11.35 -4.86
N GLU A 368 -38.69 10.96 -5.22
CA GLU A 368 -37.76 10.17 -4.39
C GLU A 368 -36.72 11.07 -3.68
N LEU A 369 -36.75 12.39 -3.93
CA LEU A 369 -35.82 13.35 -3.34
C LEU A 369 -36.37 13.91 -2.01
N ASN A 370 -35.56 13.82 -0.95
CA ASN A 370 -35.85 14.43 0.35
C ASN A 370 -35.61 15.96 0.34
N VAL A 371 -36.42 16.71 -0.41
CA VAL A 371 -36.28 18.16 -0.57
C VAL A 371 -36.73 18.91 0.70
N PRO A 372 -35.91 19.81 1.28
CA PRO A 372 -36.35 20.67 2.38
C PRO A 372 -37.41 21.68 1.89
N LYS A 373 -38.69 21.34 2.06
CA LYS A 373 -39.83 22.05 1.45
C LYS A 373 -39.83 23.56 1.72
N GLU A 374 -39.57 23.96 2.97
CA GLU A 374 -39.49 25.38 3.36
C GLU A 374 -38.35 26.12 2.63
N LYS A 375 -37.17 25.51 2.54
CA LYS A 375 -36.02 26.12 1.84
C LYS A 375 -36.26 26.21 0.34
N PHE A 376 -36.92 25.22 -0.26
CA PHE A 376 -37.37 25.28 -1.65
C PHE A 376 -38.36 26.42 -1.87
N GLN A 377 -39.38 26.53 -1.02
CA GLN A 377 -40.40 27.58 -1.13
C GLN A 377 -39.83 28.98 -0.92
N ASN A 378 -38.95 29.16 0.07
CA ASN A 378 -38.29 30.44 0.35
C ASN A 378 -37.37 30.88 -0.79
N GLN A 379 -36.71 29.96 -1.50
CA GLN A 379 -35.86 30.29 -2.65
C GLN A 379 -36.67 30.59 -3.93
N PHE A 380 -37.78 29.87 -4.16
CA PHE A 380 -38.44 29.81 -5.46
C PHE A 380 -39.85 30.41 -5.51
N GLY A 381 -40.43 30.79 -4.37
CA GLY A 381 -41.76 31.41 -4.28
C GLY A 381 -42.93 30.47 -4.58
N ILE A 382 -42.70 29.16 -4.65
CA ILE A 382 -43.71 28.12 -4.91
C ILE A 382 -43.48 26.94 -3.97
N SER A 383 -44.55 26.34 -3.44
CA SER A 383 -44.42 25.16 -2.58
C SER A 383 -43.88 23.97 -3.36
N TRP A 384 -43.18 23.06 -2.68
CA TRP A 384 -42.70 21.83 -3.30
C TRP A 384 -43.83 20.99 -3.90
N ASP A 385 -44.95 20.88 -3.17
CA ASP A 385 -46.08 20.05 -3.57
C ASP A 385 -46.82 20.64 -4.78
N ASP A 386 -46.90 21.97 -4.89
CA ASP A 386 -47.42 22.65 -6.09
C ASP A 386 -46.49 22.49 -7.31
N ALA A 387 -45.17 22.60 -7.11
CA ALA A 387 -44.20 22.41 -8.20
C ALA A 387 -44.26 20.98 -8.75
N MET A 388 -44.38 19.97 -7.87
CA MET A 388 -44.62 18.58 -8.24
C MET A 388 -45.96 18.40 -8.98
N LYS A 389 -47.06 18.93 -8.44
CA LYS A 389 -48.40 18.84 -9.04
C LYS A 389 -48.50 19.53 -10.41
N GLN A 390 -47.72 20.58 -10.64
CA GLN A 390 -47.65 21.30 -11.92
C GLN A 390 -46.68 20.67 -12.95
N GLY A 391 -46.04 19.54 -12.62
CA GLY A 391 -45.07 18.88 -13.49
C GLY A 391 -43.85 19.75 -13.81
N LEU A 392 -43.40 20.59 -12.86
CA LEU A 392 -42.33 21.57 -13.06
C LEU A 392 -40.94 21.07 -12.67
N VAL A 393 -40.81 19.86 -12.14
CA VAL A 393 -39.61 19.41 -11.43
C VAL A 393 -39.01 18.20 -12.11
N PHE A 394 -37.70 18.21 -12.34
CA PHE A 394 -36.98 17.19 -13.09
C PHE A 394 -35.57 16.96 -12.53
N ASN A 395 -35.03 15.75 -12.70
CA ASN A 395 -33.58 15.55 -12.65
C ASN A 395 -32.95 16.06 -13.97
N ALA A 396 -31.63 16.20 -14.02
CA ALA A 396 -30.93 16.73 -15.20
C ALA A 396 -31.22 15.93 -16.50
N MET A 397 -31.22 14.60 -16.43
CA MET A 397 -31.43 13.73 -17.59
C MET A 397 -32.85 13.85 -18.16
N ASP A 398 -33.86 13.89 -17.31
CA ASP A 398 -35.26 14.06 -17.73
C ASP A 398 -35.55 15.51 -18.14
N ALA A 399 -34.87 16.51 -17.54
CA ALA A 399 -34.93 17.90 -17.98
C ALA A 399 -34.41 18.09 -19.41
N CYS A 400 -33.34 17.39 -19.82
CA CYS A 400 -32.88 17.39 -21.21
C CYS A 400 -33.94 16.85 -22.19
N LYS A 401 -34.75 15.85 -21.78
CA LYS A 401 -35.84 15.32 -22.60
C LYS A 401 -37.02 16.29 -22.66
N GLU A 402 -37.47 16.80 -21.51
CA GLU A 402 -38.59 17.74 -21.39
C GLU A 402 -38.32 19.04 -22.18
N LEU A 403 -37.12 19.60 -22.02
CA LEU A 403 -36.73 20.81 -22.73
C LEU A 403 -36.34 20.54 -24.18
N ASN A 404 -36.02 19.31 -24.56
CA ASN A 404 -35.35 18.96 -25.82
C ASN A 404 -34.05 19.79 -26.00
N CYS A 405 -33.06 19.52 -25.14
CA CYS A 405 -31.71 20.08 -25.22
C CYS A 405 -30.62 19.05 -24.90
N SER A 406 -29.43 19.31 -25.40
CA SER A 406 -28.20 18.61 -25.01
C SER A 406 -27.80 18.90 -23.55
N PRO A 407 -26.95 18.05 -22.95
CA PRO A 407 -26.32 18.31 -21.66
C PRO A 407 -25.60 19.65 -21.54
N ASP A 408 -24.95 20.11 -22.61
CA ASP A 408 -24.17 21.36 -22.60
C ASP A 408 -25.06 22.60 -22.70
N GLU A 409 -26.16 22.53 -23.46
CA GLU A 409 -27.20 23.57 -23.45
C GLU A 409 -27.89 23.68 -22.08
N LEU A 410 -28.15 22.54 -21.42
CA LEU A 410 -28.68 22.52 -20.05
C LEU A 410 -27.66 23.11 -19.06
N ASN A 411 -26.37 22.78 -19.20
CA ASN A 411 -25.31 23.33 -18.37
C ASN A 411 -25.12 24.85 -18.59
N ALA A 412 -25.26 25.34 -19.82
CA ALA A 412 -25.26 26.77 -20.12
C ALA A 412 -26.44 27.50 -19.45
N ALA A 413 -27.64 26.93 -19.54
CA ALA A 413 -28.83 27.47 -18.87
C ALA A 413 -28.72 27.40 -17.33
N TRP A 414 -28.10 26.35 -16.79
CA TRP A 414 -27.74 26.23 -15.38
C TRP A 414 -26.73 27.30 -14.94
N GLY A 415 -25.73 27.59 -15.76
CA GLY A 415 -24.76 28.67 -15.54
C GLY A 415 -25.42 30.06 -15.50
N ALA A 416 -26.37 30.32 -16.39
CA ALA A 416 -27.18 31.54 -16.37
C ALA A 416 -28.07 31.62 -15.11
N CYS A 417 -28.72 30.51 -14.75
CA CYS A 417 -29.52 30.36 -13.54
C CYS A 417 -28.70 30.67 -12.26
N LYS A 418 -27.47 30.14 -12.16
CA LYS A 418 -26.52 30.43 -11.07
C LYS A 418 -26.16 31.92 -11.01
N LYS A 419 -25.82 32.54 -12.14
CA LYS A 419 -25.50 33.98 -12.22
C LYS A 419 -26.68 34.87 -11.81
N ALA A 420 -27.92 34.43 -12.08
CA ALA A 420 -29.15 35.12 -11.69
C ALA A 420 -29.60 34.87 -10.25
N GLY A 421 -28.83 34.14 -9.42
CA GLY A 421 -29.20 33.80 -8.04
C GLY A 421 -30.38 32.81 -7.93
N LYS A 422 -30.75 32.14 -9.02
CA LYS A 422 -31.93 31.24 -9.10
C LYS A 422 -31.60 29.79 -8.70
N LEU A 423 -30.63 29.57 -7.82
CA LEU A 423 -30.07 28.26 -7.47
C LEU A 423 -30.05 28.04 -5.95
N ALA A 424 -30.66 26.95 -5.48
CA ALA A 424 -30.63 26.48 -4.09
C ALA A 424 -29.56 25.39 -3.89
N LYS A 425 -28.72 25.51 -2.85
CA LYS A 425 -27.98 24.37 -2.26
C LYS A 425 -28.80 23.80 -1.10
N PHE A 426 -29.24 22.55 -1.20
CA PHE A 426 -29.95 21.86 -0.13
C PHE A 426 -29.01 21.08 0.80
N GLY A 427 -27.87 20.61 0.30
CA GLY A 427 -26.80 19.96 1.08
C GLY A 427 -25.59 19.61 0.21
N GLY A 428 -24.66 18.80 0.72
CA GLY A 428 -23.65 18.11 -0.09
C GLY A 428 -24.26 17.45 -1.33
N GLY A 429 -23.68 17.71 -2.49
CA GLY A 429 -24.11 17.18 -3.79
C GLY A 429 -25.58 17.43 -4.20
N PHE A 430 -26.33 18.30 -3.52
CA PHE A 430 -27.78 18.44 -3.71
C PHE A 430 -28.17 19.89 -4.03
N TYR A 431 -28.30 20.17 -5.34
CA TYR A 431 -28.59 21.49 -5.87
C TYR A 431 -29.85 21.48 -6.74
N CYS A 432 -30.66 22.54 -6.63
CA CYS A 432 -31.78 22.80 -7.52
C CYS A 432 -31.61 24.16 -8.19
N GLY A 433 -31.79 24.23 -9.50
CA GLY A 433 -31.78 25.47 -10.28
C GLY A 433 -33.13 25.67 -10.98
N ARG A 434 -33.70 26.87 -10.90
CA ARG A 434 -34.86 27.24 -11.72
C ARG A 434 -34.36 27.65 -13.10
N VAL A 435 -34.27 26.68 -14.00
CA VAL A 435 -33.77 26.79 -15.37
C VAL A 435 -34.79 27.50 -16.25
N GLU A 436 -34.30 28.46 -17.03
CA GLU A 436 -35.05 29.21 -18.03
C GLU A 436 -34.34 29.07 -19.38
N MET A 437 -35.08 28.71 -20.42
CA MET A 437 -34.59 28.65 -21.80
C MET A 437 -35.60 29.35 -22.71
N SER A 438 -35.11 30.06 -23.74
CA SER A 438 -35.98 30.86 -24.61
C SER A 438 -37.04 29.99 -25.29
N GLY A 439 -38.30 30.46 -25.28
CA GLY A 439 -39.44 29.73 -25.83
C GLY A 439 -39.91 28.51 -25.04
N ARG A 440 -39.35 28.24 -23.84
CA ARG A 440 -39.68 27.06 -23.02
C ARG A 440 -40.23 27.48 -21.65
N LYS A 441 -41.08 26.63 -21.06
CA LYS A 441 -41.59 26.84 -19.69
C LYS A 441 -40.42 26.76 -18.70
N PRO A 442 -40.28 27.68 -17.73
CA PRO A 442 -39.27 27.55 -16.68
C PRO A 442 -39.52 26.29 -15.83
N ILE A 443 -38.47 25.53 -15.54
CA ILE A 443 -38.55 24.29 -14.75
C ILE A 443 -37.49 24.26 -13.64
N PHE A 444 -37.72 23.45 -12.62
CA PHE A 444 -36.81 23.17 -11.53
C PHE A 444 -35.99 21.91 -11.85
N VAL A 445 -34.70 22.09 -12.07
CA VAL A 445 -33.78 21.00 -12.42
C VAL A 445 -32.90 20.69 -11.22
N PHE A 446 -32.69 19.41 -10.93
CA PHE A 446 -31.70 18.95 -9.96
C PHE A 446 -30.36 18.65 -10.64
N ASN A 447 -29.28 19.22 -10.09
CA ASN A 447 -27.89 18.99 -10.50
C ASN A 447 -27.65 19.10 -12.03
N GLY A 448 -28.22 20.10 -12.70
CA GLY A 448 -28.23 20.25 -14.17
C GLY A 448 -26.87 20.33 -14.85
N PHE A 449 -25.80 20.63 -14.10
CA PHE A 449 -24.41 20.62 -14.57
C PHE A 449 -23.78 19.23 -14.70
N PHE A 450 -24.33 18.21 -14.03
CA PHE A 450 -23.66 16.92 -13.80
C PHE A 450 -23.28 16.21 -15.10
N MET A 451 -24.15 16.20 -16.12
CA MET A 451 -23.90 15.45 -17.36
C MET A 451 -22.75 16.05 -18.18
N SER A 452 -22.63 17.37 -18.21
CA SER A 452 -21.50 18.08 -18.84
C SER A 452 -20.21 17.88 -18.01
N MET A 453 -20.30 17.94 -16.67
CA MET A 453 -19.18 17.60 -15.78
C MET A 453 -18.68 16.15 -15.97
N ARG A 454 -19.58 15.18 -16.11
CA ARG A 454 -19.27 13.76 -16.39
C ARG A 454 -18.52 13.63 -17.72
N SER A 455 -18.99 14.32 -18.76
CA SER A 455 -18.37 14.34 -20.10
C SER A 455 -16.89 14.74 -20.07
N ASN A 456 -16.48 15.64 -19.18
CA ASN A 456 -15.06 16.01 -19.02
C ASN A 456 -14.15 14.82 -18.66
N PHE A 457 -14.69 13.77 -18.02
CA PHE A 457 -13.97 12.55 -17.65
C PHE A 457 -14.21 11.39 -18.63
N THR A 458 -15.39 11.31 -19.26
CA THR A 458 -15.79 10.14 -20.08
C THR A 458 -15.75 10.37 -21.60
N ALA A 459 -15.57 11.60 -22.08
CA ALA A 459 -15.40 11.85 -23.51
C ALA A 459 -14.10 11.22 -24.02
N PRO A 460 -14.06 10.63 -25.23
CA PRO A 460 -12.88 9.93 -25.74
C PRO A 460 -11.60 10.78 -25.76
N GLY A 461 -10.47 10.15 -25.44
CA GLY A 461 -9.16 10.84 -25.39
C GLY A 461 -8.98 11.75 -24.18
N LYS A 462 -9.69 11.47 -23.09
CA LYS A 462 -9.45 12.07 -21.76
C LYS A 462 -8.77 11.06 -20.84
N SER A 463 -8.17 11.55 -19.77
CA SER A 463 -7.70 10.73 -18.66
C SER A 463 -7.72 11.54 -17.37
N ILE A 464 -7.66 10.85 -16.23
CA ILE A 464 -7.08 11.44 -15.01
C ILE A 464 -5.69 10.84 -14.80
N HIS A 465 -4.84 11.55 -14.06
CA HIS A 465 -3.58 11.02 -13.57
C HIS A 465 -3.62 11.00 -12.04
N TYR A 466 -3.67 9.82 -11.44
CA TYR A 466 -3.79 9.65 -9.99
C TYR A 466 -2.43 9.62 -9.30
N TYR A 467 -2.39 10.06 -8.04
CA TYR A 467 -1.25 10.12 -7.14
C TYR A 467 -1.63 9.53 -5.80
N THR A 468 -1.15 8.37 -5.46
CA THR A 468 -1.40 7.81 -4.14
C THR A 468 -0.50 8.49 -3.11
N VAL A 469 -1.02 8.96 -1.97
CA VAL A 469 -0.23 9.78 -1.01
C VAL A 469 -0.46 9.41 0.46
N GLU A 470 0.59 9.53 1.26
CA GLU A 470 0.58 9.33 2.72
C GLU A 470 1.40 10.40 3.47
N TRP A 471 1.02 10.67 4.72
CA TRP A 471 1.66 11.59 5.67
C TRP A 471 1.16 11.29 7.11
N ASP A 472 1.84 11.78 8.15
CA ASP A 472 1.37 11.69 9.55
C ASP A 472 0.42 12.85 9.87
N GLU A 473 -0.76 12.56 10.46
CA GLU A 473 -1.75 13.57 10.86
C GLU A 473 -1.20 14.60 11.87
N LYS A 474 -0.11 14.28 12.58
CA LYS A 474 0.59 15.20 13.49
C LYS A 474 1.36 16.30 12.77
N ASP A 475 1.87 16.01 11.57
CA ASP A 475 2.70 16.94 10.79
C ASP A 475 1.84 17.80 9.84
N LEU A 476 0.70 17.26 9.40
CA LEU A 476 -0.24 17.93 8.50
C LEU A 476 -1.67 17.40 8.73
N SER A 477 -2.58 18.25 9.21
CA SER A 477 -4.00 17.88 9.33
C SER A 477 -4.65 17.73 7.95
N TRP A 478 -5.76 16.99 7.88
CA TRP A 478 -6.53 16.80 6.65
C TRP A 478 -7.11 18.13 6.13
N GLU A 479 -7.54 19.01 7.04
CA GLU A 479 -7.93 20.39 6.74
C GLU A 479 -6.78 21.17 6.08
N ASP A 480 -5.56 21.10 6.62
CA ASP A 480 -4.40 21.81 6.07
C ASP A 480 -3.91 21.20 4.75
N PHE A 481 -4.01 19.87 4.59
CA PHE A 481 -3.78 19.23 3.30
C PHE A 481 -4.72 19.79 2.23
N ARG A 482 -6.02 19.91 2.51
CA ARG A 482 -6.99 20.47 1.56
C ARG A 482 -6.87 21.99 1.38
N GLY A 483 -6.67 22.73 2.46
CA GLY A 483 -6.67 24.19 2.47
C GLY A 483 -5.34 24.82 2.03
N LYS A 484 -4.20 24.24 2.43
CA LYS A 484 -2.86 24.81 2.24
C LYS A 484 -2.01 24.06 1.21
N VAL A 485 -2.09 22.73 1.14
CA VAL A 485 -1.33 21.94 0.14
C VAL A 485 -2.08 21.91 -1.20
N LEU A 486 -3.32 21.43 -1.22
CA LEU A 486 -4.17 21.43 -2.42
C LEU A 486 -4.65 22.85 -2.76
N GLY A 487 -5.26 23.53 -1.79
CA GLY A 487 -5.94 24.81 -1.92
C GLY A 487 -7.46 24.66 -2.06
N PRO A 488 -8.26 25.69 -1.70
CA PRO A 488 -9.72 25.69 -1.83
C PRO A 488 -10.21 25.48 -3.27
N THR A 489 -11.47 25.09 -3.40
CA THR A 489 -12.08 24.66 -4.68
C THR A 489 -12.08 25.74 -5.77
N ASP A 490 -12.13 27.01 -5.39
CA ASP A 490 -11.93 28.15 -6.30
C ASP A 490 -10.44 28.53 -6.35
N PRO A 491 -9.73 28.30 -7.47
CA PRO A 491 -8.30 28.63 -7.55
C PRO A 491 -7.99 30.11 -7.31
N ALA A 492 -8.93 31.01 -7.59
CA ALA A 492 -8.76 32.45 -7.36
C ALA A 492 -8.70 32.83 -5.86
N GLN A 493 -9.17 31.92 -4.99
CA GLN A 493 -9.12 32.05 -3.53
C GLN A 493 -8.00 31.21 -2.90
N ALA A 494 -7.22 30.48 -3.70
CA ALA A 494 -6.21 29.57 -3.20
C ALA A 494 -4.91 30.28 -2.78
N PRO A 495 -4.21 29.80 -1.74
CA PRO A 495 -2.86 30.25 -1.43
C PRO A 495 -1.96 30.08 -2.66
N LYS A 496 -1.15 31.10 -2.98
CA LYS A 496 -0.30 31.08 -4.20
C LYS A 496 0.73 29.96 -4.21
N ASP A 497 1.05 29.38 -3.05
CA ASP A 497 1.96 28.25 -2.91
C ASP A 497 1.26 26.89 -2.88
N SER A 498 -0.07 26.83 -2.89
CA SER A 498 -0.85 25.58 -3.02
C SER A 498 -0.84 25.07 -4.47
N LEU A 499 -1.17 23.79 -4.67
CA LEU A 499 -1.29 23.19 -5.99
C LEU A 499 -2.26 23.96 -6.91
N ARG A 500 -3.46 24.28 -6.42
CA ARG A 500 -4.46 25.05 -7.18
C ARG A 500 -4.00 26.49 -7.46
N GLY A 501 -3.34 27.14 -6.51
CA GLY A 501 -2.77 28.49 -6.70
C GLY A 501 -1.66 28.52 -7.75
N LYS A 502 -0.76 27.53 -7.73
CA LYS A 502 0.32 27.34 -8.71
C LYS A 502 -0.22 27.02 -10.10
N ILE A 503 -1.19 26.10 -10.19
CA ILE A 503 -1.83 25.74 -11.46
C ILE A 503 -2.57 26.95 -12.05
N LEU A 504 -3.22 27.80 -11.23
CA LEU A 504 -3.79 29.07 -11.69
C LEU A 504 -2.72 30.08 -12.14
N ALA A 505 -1.61 30.22 -11.42
CA ALA A 505 -0.56 31.16 -11.79
C ALA A 505 0.08 30.80 -13.14
N ASP A 506 0.40 29.52 -13.34
CA ASP A 506 1.24 29.04 -14.44
C ASP A 506 0.47 28.31 -15.56
N TRP A 507 -0.88 28.37 -15.58
CA TRP A 507 -1.74 27.53 -16.43
C TRP A 507 -1.31 27.44 -17.90
N LYS A 508 -0.88 28.56 -18.50
CA LYS A 508 -0.38 28.62 -19.89
C LYS A 508 0.92 27.86 -20.08
N ALA A 509 1.87 27.98 -19.15
CA ALA A 509 3.14 27.27 -19.17
C ALA A 509 2.98 25.78 -18.85
N LEU A 510 1.97 25.43 -18.05
CA LEU A 510 1.56 24.06 -17.79
C LEU A 510 0.77 23.42 -18.95
N GLY A 511 0.42 24.19 -19.99
CA GLY A 511 -0.24 23.69 -21.21
C GLY A 511 -1.76 23.56 -21.12
N LEU A 512 -2.41 24.17 -20.12
CA LEU A 512 -3.87 24.18 -20.01
C LEU A 512 -4.48 25.04 -21.12
N LYS A 513 -5.65 24.65 -21.61
CA LYS A 513 -6.35 25.34 -22.73
C LYS A 513 -7.10 26.60 -22.30
N SER A 514 -7.39 26.73 -21.02
CA SER A 514 -8.14 27.84 -20.42
C SER A 514 -7.67 28.07 -18.99
N GLU A 515 -7.92 29.28 -18.49
CA GLU A 515 -7.67 29.64 -17.11
C GLU A 515 -8.50 28.76 -16.14
N PRO A 516 -7.89 28.20 -15.08
CA PRO A 516 -8.59 27.42 -14.08
C PRO A 516 -9.76 28.15 -13.42
N ASN A 517 -10.80 27.40 -13.08
CA ASN A 517 -12.01 27.89 -12.43
C ASN A 517 -12.57 26.85 -11.46
N VAL A 518 -13.66 27.16 -10.74
CA VAL A 518 -14.27 26.29 -9.71
C VAL A 518 -14.55 24.85 -10.19
N GLY A 519 -14.91 24.64 -11.46
CA GLY A 519 -15.10 23.28 -12.02
C GLY A 519 -13.78 22.67 -12.47
N ASP A 520 -13.06 23.42 -13.30
CA ASP A 520 -11.76 23.05 -13.85
C ASP A 520 -10.62 23.66 -13.03
N ASN A 521 -10.44 23.15 -11.80
CA ASN A 521 -9.49 23.64 -10.80
C ASN A 521 -8.19 22.82 -10.69
N GLY A 522 -7.74 22.21 -11.78
CA GLY A 522 -6.49 21.43 -11.83
C GLY A 522 -6.55 20.04 -11.18
N VAL A 523 -6.84 19.98 -9.88
CA VAL A 523 -6.61 18.79 -9.02
C VAL A 523 -7.78 18.46 -8.11
N HIS A 524 -7.90 17.18 -7.75
CA HIS A 524 -8.82 16.62 -6.76
C HIS A 524 -8.04 15.88 -5.67
N ALA A 525 -8.52 16.00 -4.43
CA ALA A 525 -8.15 15.11 -3.34
C ALA A 525 -9.36 14.89 -2.43
N SER A 526 -9.39 13.76 -1.74
CA SER A 526 -10.50 13.28 -0.93
C SER A 526 -10.76 14.20 0.27
N ALA A 527 -12.02 14.43 0.64
CA ALA A 527 -12.34 15.43 1.68
C ALA A 527 -12.18 14.92 3.12
N SER A 528 -11.99 13.62 3.32
CA SER A 528 -11.76 12.96 4.60
C SER A 528 -11.00 11.63 4.41
N PRO A 529 -10.44 11.02 5.47
CA PRO A 529 -9.92 9.65 5.46
C PRO A 529 -10.96 8.62 4.98
N PHE A 530 -12.24 8.84 5.32
CA PHE A 530 -13.35 8.00 4.84
C PHE A 530 -13.53 8.11 3.33
N GLU A 531 -13.50 9.32 2.79
CA GLU A 531 -13.54 9.53 1.35
C GLU A 531 -12.30 9.01 0.64
N GLY A 532 -11.11 9.14 1.23
CA GLY A 532 -9.89 8.54 0.66
C GLY A 532 -10.02 7.03 0.52
N MET A 533 -10.62 6.37 1.51
CA MET A 533 -10.96 4.94 1.46
C MET A 533 -12.03 4.63 0.41
N ALA A 534 -13.14 5.38 0.38
CA ALA A 534 -14.19 5.22 -0.64
C ALA A 534 -13.66 5.43 -2.06
N GLU A 535 -12.77 6.41 -2.26
CA GLU A 535 -12.11 6.71 -3.52
C GLU A 535 -11.10 5.62 -3.92
N ARG A 536 -10.34 5.04 -2.99
CA ARG A 536 -9.49 3.86 -3.28
C ARG A 536 -10.32 2.64 -3.68
N MET A 537 -11.41 2.38 -2.97
CA MET A 537 -12.34 1.30 -3.30
C MET A 537 -13.00 1.47 -4.67
N ASN A 538 -13.22 2.70 -5.10
CA ASN A 538 -13.80 3.02 -6.41
C ASN A 538 -12.75 3.04 -7.54
N TRP A 539 -11.79 3.97 -7.47
CA TRP A 539 -10.89 4.29 -8.58
C TRP A 539 -9.77 3.26 -8.79
N LEU A 540 -9.33 2.56 -7.74
CA LEU A 540 -8.32 1.48 -7.82
C LEU A 540 -8.91 0.10 -7.52
N GLU A 541 -10.24 -0.01 -7.39
CA GLU A 541 -10.94 -1.26 -7.05
C GLU A 541 -10.42 -1.94 -5.75
N MET A 542 -9.79 -1.17 -4.87
CA MET A 542 -9.18 -1.67 -3.63
C MET A 542 -10.25 -2.30 -2.72
N PRO A 543 -10.20 -3.61 -2.39
CA PRO A 543 -11.16 -4.21 -1.47
C PRO A 543 -11.12 -3.52 -0.10
N CYS A 544 -12.26 -3.38 0.61
CA CYS A 544 -12.29 -2.79 1.96
C CYS A 544 -11.28 -3.47 2.91
N ARG A 545 -11.22 -4.80 2.94
CA ARG A 545 -10.21 -5.56 3.72
C ARG A 545 -8.74 -5.28 3.34
N LYS A 546 -8.50 -4.65 2.18
CA LYS A 546 -7.18 -4.20 1.69
C LYS A 546 -7.01 -2.67 1.80
N ASP A 547 -7.88 -1.97 2.53
CA ASP A 547 -7.74 -0.56 2.89
C ASP A 547 -7.55 -0.40 4.40
N SER A 548 -6.52 0.34 4.82
CA SER A 548 -6.15 0.49 6.23
C SER A 548 -7.23 1.20 7.07
N PHE A 549 -7.89 2.21 6.50
CA PHE A 549 -8.95 2.95 7.18
C PHE A 549 -10.26 2.16 7.22
N CYS A 550 -10.59 1.44 6.14
CA CYS A 550 -11.73 0.51 6.13
C CYS A 550 -11.54 -0.61 7.18
N SER A 551 -10.33 -1.17 7.27
CA SER A 551 -9.96 -2.15 8.29
C SER A 551 -10.07 -1.59 9.71
N ALA A 552 -9.69 -0.33 9.94
CA ALA A 552 -9.87 0.35 11.22
C ALA A 552 -11.36 0.53 11.57
N LEU A 553 -12.20 0.92 10.62
CA LEU A 553 -13.66 1.02 10.79
C LEU A 553 -14.30 -0.34 11.12
N VAL A 554 -13.84 -1.43 10.47
CA VAL A 554 -14.29 -2.80 10.77
C VAL A 554 -13.89 -3.23 12.18
N ARG A 555 -12.61 -3.04 12.56
CA ARG A 555 -12.13 -3.27 13.94
C ARG A 555 -12.89 -2.44 14.97
N ALA A 556 -13.39 -1.28 14.57
CA ALA A 556 -14.20 -0.39 15.39
C ALA A 556 -15.71 -0.71 15.45
N GLY A 557 -16.16 -1.80 14.80
CA GLY A 557 -17.52 -2.31 14.89
C GLY A 557 -18.48 -1.86 13.78
N LEU A 558 -17.98 -1.24 12.69
CA LEU A 558 -18.78 -1.04 11.48
C LEU A 558 -18.71 -2.30 10.60
N SER A 559 -19.84 -2.71 10.03
CA SER A 559 -19.82 -3.82 9.06
C SER A 559 -19.31 -3.36 7.70
N GLU A 560 -18.67 -4.24 6.92
CA GLU A 560 -18.27 -3.90 5.54
C GLU A 560 -19.47 -3.50 4.67
N SER A 561 -20.67 -4.04 4.92
CA SER A 561 -21.89 -3.62 4.21
C SER A 561 -22.36 -2.23 4.63
N THR A 562 -22.21 -1.84 5.91
CA THR A 562 -22.39 -0.45 6.35
C THR A 562 -21.41 0.46 5.62
N ILE A 563 -20.11 0.13 5.61
CA ILE A 563 -19.07 0.97 5.02
C ILE A 563 -19.27 1.11 3.50
N LYS A 564 -19.66 0.03 2.80
CA LYS A 564 -20.00 0.05 1.37
C LYS A 564 -21.30 0.82 1.06
N ALA A 565 -22.28 0.81 1.95
CA ALA A 565 -23.46 1.67 1.83
C ALA A 565 -23.14 3.15 2.12
N TRP A 566 -22.06 3.39 2.86
CA TRP A 566 -21.57 4.69 3.28
C TRP A 566 -20.63 5.34 2.25
N SER A 567 -19.90 4.57 1.45
CA SER A 567 -18.99 5.06 0.40
C SER A 567 -19.66 5.76 -0.79
N VAL A 568 -20.98 5.92 -0.77
CA VAL A 568 -21.80 6.65 -1.77
C VAL A 568 -22.46 7.92 -1.21
N ASP A 569 -22.00 8.39 -0.04
CA ASP A 569 -22.55 9.53 0.69
C ASP A 569 -24.08 9.45 0.96
N PRO A 570 -24.53 8.46 1.76
CA PRO A 570 -25.93 8.35 2.15
C PRO A 570 -26.33 9.43 3.15
N GLN A 571 -27.64 9.65 3.29
CA GLN A 571 -28.18 10.47 4.37
C GLN A 571 -28.26 9.68 5.68
N VAL A 572 -27.41 10.02 6.65
CA VAL A 572 -27.35 9.39 7.98
C VAL A 572 -27.99 10.27 9.05
N LYS A 573 -28.46 9.67 10.16
CA LYS A 573 -28.89 10.43 11.35
C LYS A 573 -27.69 11.11 12.00
N LEU A 574 -27.81 12.39 12.33
CA LEU A 574 -26.76 13.23 12.94
C LEU A 574 -27.04 13.58 14.40
N GLY A 575 -28.13 13.07 14.98
CA GLY A 575 -28.66 13.46 16.30
C GLY A 575 -29.85 14.43 16.19
N GLU A 576 -30.59 14.61 17.29
CA GLU A 576 -31.71 15.57 17.41
C GLU A 576 -32.78 15.47 16.30
N GLY A 577 -33.02 14.27 15.75
CA GLY A 577 -33.93 14.05 14.62
C GLY A 577 -33.43 14.57 13.26
N LYS A 578 -32.23 15.17 13.20
CA LYS A 578 -31.61 15.67 11.98
C LYS A 578 -30.98 14.52 11.17
N LYS A 579 -31.04 14.64 9.85
CA LYS A 579 -30.28 13.83 8.90
C LYS A 579 -29.45 14.74 8.01
N GLY A 580 -28.31 14.24 7.54
CA GLY A 580 -27.44 14.94 6.60
C GLY A 580 -26.52 13.97 5.86
N SER A 581 -25.69 14.52 4.98
CA SER A 581 -24.64 13.76 4.28
C SER A 581 -23.66 13.15 5.29
N LEU A 582 -23.16 11.96 4.97
CA LEU A 582 -22.11 11.33 5.75
C LEU A 582 -20.77 12.01 5.50
N PHE A 583 -20.46 12.32 4.24
CA PHE A 583 -19.19 12.97 3.87
C PHE A 583 -19.12 14.38 4.45
N ASP A 584 -20.19 15.20 4.35
CA ASP A 584 -20.32 16.50 5.03
C ASP A 584 -20.14 16.38 6.58
N ALA A 585 -20.34 15.20 7.17
CA ALA A 585 -20.19 14.95 8.62
C ALA A 585 -18.82 14.38 9.03
N LEU A 586 -17.96 14.05 8.06
CA LEU A 586 -16.60 13.52 8.21
C LEU A 586 -15.53 14.40 7.54
N GLU A 587 -15.93 15.38 6.72
CA GLU A 587 -15.08 16.35 6.02
C GLU A 587 -14.07 17.03 6.99
N ASP A 588 -12.84 17.21 6.51
CA ASP A 588 -11.70 17.84 7.20
C ASP A 588 -11.24 17.18 8.52
N LEU A 589 -11.83 16.05 8.93
CA LEU A 589 -11.39 15.29 10.10
C LEU A 589 -10.13 14.48 9.80
N ASP A 590 -9.15 14.54 10.71
CA ASP A 590 -7.99 13.64 10.72
C ASP A 590 -8.39 12.17 10.95
N VAL A 591 -7.48 11.22 10.71
CA VAL A 591 -7.72 9.76 10.72
C VAL A 591 -8.35 9.33 12.05
N SER A 592 -7.78 9.75 13.17
CA SER A 592 -8.28 9.41 14.50
C SER A 592 -9.70 9.96 14.74
N SER A 593 -9.92 11.24 14.43
CA SER A 593 -11.20 11.94 14.62
C SER A 593 -12.31 11.42 13.69
N CYS A 594 -11.96 11.10 12.44
CA CYS A 594 -12.85 10.55 11.44
C CYS A 594 -13.34 9.14 11.84
N LEU A 595 -12.47 8.32 12.42
CA LEU A 595 -12.81 6.98 12.92
C LEU A 595 -13.82 7.05 14.08
N ASP A 596 -13.57 7.89 15.10
CA ASP A 596 -14.47 8.04 16.25
C ASP A 596 -15.81 8.69 15.88
N LYS A 597 -15.81 9.63 14.93
CA LYS A 597 -17.05 10.19 14.38
C LYS A 597 -17.86 9.13 13.63
N ALA A 598 -17.22 8.31 12.79
CA ALA A 598 -17.89 7.22 12.07
C ALA A 598 -18.50 6.17 13.02
N LYS A 599 -17.81 5.81 14.10
CA LYS A 599 -18.33 4.93 15.17
C LYS A 599 -19.59 5.50 15.82
N THR A 600 -19.53 6.80 16.17
CA THR A 600 -20.65 7.52 16.80
C THR A 600 -21.87 7.56 15.87
N LEU A 601 -21.66 7.85 14.59
CA LEU A 601 -22.72 7.85 13.58
C LEU A 601 -23.30 6.45 13.38
N ASN A 602 -22.50 5.38 13.43
CA ASN A 602 -22.96 4.00 13.27
C ASN A 602 -23.89 3.61 14.42
N ALA A 603 -23.50 3.89 15.67
CA ALA A 603 -24.34 3.66 16.85
C ALA A 603 -25.69 4.41 16.77
N MET A 604 -25.70 5.66 16.26
CA MET A 604 -26.92 6.42 16.03
C MET A 604 -27.86 5.79 14.99
N GLN A 605 -27.34 5.05 14.00
CA GLN A 605 -28.19 4.37 13.02
C GLN A 605 -28.87 3.13 13.63
N LEU A 606 -28.20 2.44 14.56
CA LEU A 606 -28.67 1.20 15.18
C LEU A 606 -29.66 1.39 16.34
N HIS A 607 -29.64 2.54 17.03
CA HIS A 607 -30.35 2.74 18.30
C HIS A 607 -31.43 3.84 18.30
N GLY A 608 -32.27 3.91 17.25
CA GLY A 608 -33.50 4.72 17.25
C GLY A 608 -34.03 5.01 15.86
#